data_AF-A0A7M3Z515-F1
#
_entry.id   AF-A0A7M3Z515-F1
#
_cell.length_a   1.000
_cell.length_b   1.000
_cell.length_c   1.000
_cell.angle_alpha   90.00
_cell.angle_beta   90.00
_cell.angle_gamma   90.00
#
_symmetry.space_group_name_H-M   'P 1'
#
loop_
_entity.id
_entity.type
_entity.pdbx_description
1 polymer ?
#
loop_
_entity_poly.entity_id
_entity_poly.type
_entity_poly.pdbx_seq_one_letter_code
_entity_poly.pdbx_strand_id
1 'polypeptide(L)'
;SPIGRALAGDGVVSATQVRNMGASLDDLDLSLIERRLFDVMLLTLTMNRHLQAFNIGMAKSKDTEELNQLLADAVLPLRLIQSFSVLMVEHDLGLPNMVAWYQKNDPLSPWAPLARAAHFAADGDELNSAREYSRAAELFTKQRKSGGASADWASSSEDNDFVLSLPLMLYRKSLIHYAHATSWAEAVDLLDRVPSLKTAITERFKLYLRVCHTAGKDTNAAARLVRKHVQQRKTVLEEDVEGNMVEKTRTSYNEEELDLLRNYPFEQAHLLPPEPFLGRVTAASTHISRDLRRSRTQFEHQFRQAMQGSSPSMEEIYEIAKNAAEEGAFEGLMYLERAQNSSKFSITARNRLAGVEQSLFSQYKDDIPTSKRRFLHNLSLTPLVIVDTNVLVDALVERMYQRMDLVLETNVNIIGANQFHRILHHHAQAKRLVMMIPEDVRGELKQFAKDQRLLSRFKGAMVDASTLEKTLNEKAMMKLVEEVLTEYNTWSPSSEMLAGVPETSEDLNTFLIRHSDVFEELTELKGYRGITYRTELEGREIYPESTDLDVYRLATHLASLPLPNIGAVLVATMDGDFTLVDRAIEERFGFSVAKNHRSLKPWLKRQSN
;
A
#
# COMPACT_ATOMS: atom_id res chain seq x y z
N SER A 1 26.34 -14.78 23.33
CA SER A 1 27.30 -13.69 23.61
C SER A 1 26.57 -12.50 24.26
N PRO A 2 27.26 -11.48 24.79
CA PRO A 2 26.63 -10.23 25.24
C PRO A 2 25.80 -9.54 24.15
N ILE A 3 26.27 -9.61 22.89
CA ILE A 3 25.53 -9.18 21.68
C ILE A 3 24.25 -10.01 21.53
N GLY A 4 24.32 -11.34 21.67
CA GLY A 4 23.16 -12.22 21.65
C GLY A 4 22.13 -11.91 22.76
N ARG A 5 22.56 -11.47 23.96
CA ARG A 5 21.63 -11.03 25.02
C ARG A 5 21.04 -9.64 24.79
N ALA A 6 21.78 -8.74 24.12
CA ALA A 6 21.27 -7.43 23.71
C ALA A 6 20.25 -7.54 22.56
N LEU A 7 20.31 -8.63 21.79
CA LEU A 7 19.41 -8.95 20.67
C LEU A 7 18.27 -9.93 21.05
N ALA A 8 18.32 -10.55 22.24
CA ALA A 8 17.37 -11.57 22.68
C ALA A 8 16.04 -11.02 23.26
N GLY A 9 15.80 -9.72 23.23
CA GLY A 9 14.53 -9.10 23.66
C GLY A 9 13.93 -8.27 22.53
N ASP A 10 12.65 -8.50 22.21
CA ASP A 10 11.78 -7.81 21.23
C ASP A 10 12.38 -7.45 19.86
N GLY A 11 13.59 -7.94 19.53
CA GLY A 11 14.34 -7.63 18.32
C GLY A 11 15.08 -6.28 18.33
N VAL A 12 14.77 -5.34 19.24
CA VAL A 12 15.32 -3.96 19.20
C VAL A 12 16.47 -3.77 20.19
N VAL A 13 17.71 -3.61 19.70
CA VAL A 13 18.84 -3.22 20.57
C VAL A 13 18.56 -1.83 21.15
N SER A 14 18.58 -1.71 22.49
CA SER A 14 18.29 -0.42 23.12
C SER A 14 19.39 0.60 22.82
N ALA A 15 18.99 1.87 22.64
CA ALA A 15 19.92 3.00 22.46
C ALA A 15 21.03 3.02 23.53
N THR A 16 20.62 2.70 24.76
CA THR A 16 21.48 2.67 25.95
C THR A 16 22.52 1.56 25.85
N GLN A 17 22.14 0.37 25.38
CA GLN A 17 23.09 -0.73 25.18
C GLN A 17 24.12 -0.40 24.09
N VAL A 18 23.69 0.15 22.95
CA VAL A 18 24.62 0.56 21.89
C VAL A 18 25.59 1.63 22.39
N ARG A 19 25.09 2.63 23.13
CA ARG A 19 25.93 3.68 23.71
C ARG A 19 26.91 3.14 24.76
N ASN A 20 26.46 2.23 25.63
CA ASN A 20 27.32 1.62 26.63
C ASN A 20 28.41 0.75 25.99
N MET A 21 28.10 0.06 24.89
CA MET A 21 29.09 -0.65 24.09
C MET A 21 30.12 0.31 23.48
N GLY A 22 29.66 1.44 22.92
CA GLY A 22 30.53 2.50 22.42
C GLY A 22 31.50 3.03 23.48
N ALA A 23 30.98 3.43 24.64
CA ALA A 23 31.80 3.92 25.74
C ALA A 23 32.81 2.87 26.24
N SER A 24 32.44 1.59 26.26
CA SER A 24 33.33 0.52 26.69
C SER A 24 34.49 0.26 25.71
N LEU A 25 34.36 0.68 24.43
CA LEU A 25 35.45 0.54 23.46
C LEU A 25 36.54 1.58 23.66
N ASP A 26 36.21 2.75 24.22
CA ASP A 26 37.17 3.83 24.49
C ASP A 26 38.20 3.45 25.56
N ASP A 27 37.84 2.52 26.44
CA ASP A 27 38.70 2.02 27.51
C ASP A 27 39.55 0.80 27.08
N LEU A 28 39.38 0.27 25.86
CA LEU A 28 40.08 -0.91 25.37
C LEU A 28 41.28 -0.54 24.49
N ASP A 29 42.42 -1.21 24.72
CA ASP A 29 43.61 -1.12 23.87
C ASP A 29 43.41 -1.94 22.58
N LEU A 30 42.76 -1.32 21.60
CA LEU A 30 42.42 -1.93 20.31
C LEU A 30 43.36 -1.44 19.22
N SER A 31 43.79 -2.33 18.34
CA SER A 31 44.46 -1.93 17.10
C SER A 31 43.53 -1.10 16.22
N LEU A 32 44.11 -0.35 15.27
CA LEU A 32 43.35 0.47 14.32
C LEU A 32 42.30 -0.35 13.54
N ILE A 33 42.63 -1.60 13.18
CA ILE A 33 41.72 -2.48 12.43
C ILE A 33 40.58 -2.95 13.33
N GLU A 34 40.89 -3.41 14.55
CA GLU A 34 39.87 -3.84 15.52
C GLU A 34 38.91 -2.70 15.85
N ARG A 35 39.45 -1.50 16.11
CA ARG A 35 38.64 -0.31 16.37
C ARG A 35 37.70 -0.01 15.22
N ARG A 36 38.20 -0.01 13.98
CA ARG A 36 37.36 0.20 12.78
C ARG A 36 36.28 -0.88 12.62
N LEU A 37 36.59 -2.14 12.88
CA LEU A 37 35.59 -3.22 12.81
C LEU A 37 34.48 -3.04 13.86
N PHE A 38 34.84 -2.63 15.07
CA PHE A 38 33.89 -2.33 16.12
C PHE A 38 33.03 -1.09 15.81
N ASP A 39 33.62 -0.02 15.27
CA ASP A 39 32.88 1.18 14.86
C ASP A 39 31.84 0.82 13.78
N VAL A 40 32.23 0.03 12.78
CA VAL A 40 31.31 -0.47 11.73
C VAL A 40 30.20 -1.34 12.31
N MET A 41 30.50 -2.18 13.31
CA MET A 41 29.50 -2.99 13.99
C MET A 41 28.50 -2.11 14.75
N LEU A 42 28.96 -1.09 15.47
CA LEU A 42 28.08 -0.15 16.18
C LEU A 42 27.20 0.65 15.22
N LEU A 43 27.74 1.14 14.11
CA LEU A 43 26.97 1.81 13.07
C LEU A 43 25.89 0.90 12.50
N THR A 44 26.23 -0.36 12.24
CA THR A 44 25.27 -1.36 11.72
C THR A 44 24.16 -1.65 12.74
N LEU A 45 24.49 -1.84 14.02
CA LEU A 45 23.49 -2.05 15.07
C LEU A 45 22.57 -0.83 15.25
N THR A 46 23.13 0.38 15.18
CA THR A 46 22.35 1.62 15.26
C THR A 46 21.40 1.75 14.08
N MET A 47 21.89 1.45 12.87
CA MET A 47 21.06 1.44 11.65
C MET A 47 19.93 0.42 11.74
N ASN A 48 20.21 -0.81 12.19
CA ASN A 48 19.19 -1.86 12.38
C ASN A 48 18.10 -1.45 13.36
N ARG A 49 18.47 -0.78 14.46
CA ARG A 49 17.49 -0.24 15.41
C ARG A 49 16.56 0.78 14.76
N HIS A 50 17.09 1.73 13.99
CA HIS A 50 16.27 2.71 13.30
C HIS A 50 15.39 2.05 12.23
N LEU A 51 15.95 1.13 11.44
CA LEU A 51 15.21 0.31 10.46
C LEU A 51 13.97 -0.32 11.08
N GLN A 52 14.15 -1.03 12.19
CA GLN A 52 13.04 -1.66 12.89
C GLN A 52 12.03 -0.62 13.38
N ALA A 53 12.48 0.48 13.99
CA ALA A 53 11.59 1.53 14.49
C ALA A 53 10.72 2.13 13.37
N PHE A 54 11.30 2.40 12.20
CA PHE A 54 10.55 2.88 11.03
C PHE A 54 9.59 1.81 10.51
N ASN A 55 10.05 0.56 10.41
CA ASN A 55 9.27 -0.57 9.92
C ASN A 55 8.04 -0.86 10.80
N ILE A 56 8.16 -0.88 12.13
CA ILE A 56 7.00 -1.14 13.01
C ILE A 56 6.17 0.13 13.31
N GLY A 57 6.53 1.27 12.72
CA GLY A 57 5.84 2.54 12.92
C GLY A 57 6.05 3.15 14.32
N MET A 58 7.14 2.78 15.01
CA MET A 58 7.54 3.35 16.31
C MET A 58 8.58 4.47 16.20
N ALA A 59 9.06 4.77 14.99
CA ALA A 59 9.99 5.86 14.74
C ALA A 59 9.40 7.21 15.16
N LYS A 60 10.23 8.01 15.82
CA LYS A 60 9.96 9.38 16.26
C LYS A 60 10.69 10.36 15.34
N SER A 61 10.27 11.62 15.35
CA SER A 61 10.94 12.68 14.58
C SER A 61 12.46 12.76 14.86
N LYS A 62 12.90 12.47 16.09
CA LYS A 62 14.32 12.41 16.45
C LYS A 62 15.09 11.29 15.74
N ASP A 63 14.43 10.18 15.39
CA ASP A 63 15.10 9.06 14.72
C ASP A 63 15.54 9.43 13.30
N THR A 64 14.82 10.31 12.60
CA THR A 64 15.24 10.83 11.28
C THR A 64 16.50 11.70 11.40
N GLU A 65 16.58 12.54 12.43
CA GLU A 65 17.77 13.37 12.68
C GLU A 65 18.98 12.49 13.05
N GLU A 66 18.80 11.50 13.93
CA GLU A 66 19.85 10.54 14.28
C GLU A 66 20.35 9.78 13.04
N LEU A 67 19.44 9.29 12.18
CA LEU A 67 19.80 8.67 10.88
C LEU A 67 20.58 9.62 9.98
N ASN A 68 20.14 10.87 9.85
CA ASN A 68 20.83 11.85 9.02
C ASN A 68 22.26 12.11 9.53
N GLN A 69 22.46 12.18 10.85
CA GLN A 69 23.79 12.36 11.44
C GLN A 69 24.73 11.16 11.20
N LEU A 70 24.21 9.93 11.18
CA LEU A 70 25.02 8.74 10.84
C LEU A 70 25.66 8.85 9.44
N LEU A 71 25.02 9.56 8.51
CA LEU A 71 25.56 9.77 7.16
C LEU A 71 26.75 10.73 7.11
N ALA A 72 26.96 11.52 8.17
CA ALA A 72 28.12 12.40 8.30
C ALA A 72 29.35 11.69 8.89
N ASP A 73 29.21 10.43 9.35
CA ASP A 73 30.33 9.66 9.89
C ASP A 73 31.38 9.37 8.81
N ALA A 74 32.63 9.73 9.08
CA ALA A 74 33.75 9.54 8.17
C ALA A 74 34.07 8.06 7.89
N VAL A 75 33.64 7.16 8.78
CA VAL A 75 33.88 5.70 8.71
C VAL A 75 32.67 4.95 8.14
N LEU A 76 31.66 5.66 7.64
CA LEU A 76 30.44 5.06 7.11
C LEU A 76 30.76 4.05 5.97
N PRO A 77 30.42 2.76 6.14
CA PRO A 77 30.58 1.76 5.10
C PRO A 77 29.71 2.06 3.88
N LEU A 78 30.29 1.96 2.67
CA LEU A 78 29.56 2.12 1.41
C LEU A 78 28.34 1.20 1.29
N ARG A 79 28.39 -0.01 1.88
CA ARG A 79 27.25 -0.94 1.91
C ARG A 79 26.04 -0.39 2.67
N LEU A 80 26.25 0.45 3.69
CA LEU A 80 25.14 1.04 4.45
C LEU A 80 24.41 2.12 3.65
N ILE A 81 25.08 2.81 2.71
CA ILE A 81 24.46 3.81 1.82
C ILE A 81 23.24 3.23 1.12
N GLN A 82 23.34 2.00 0.60
CA GLN A 82 22.20 1.35 -0.07
C GLN A 82 21.02 1.14 0.89
N SER A 83 21.30 0.84 2.16
CA SER A 83 20.26 0.67 3.18
C SER A 83 19.57 1.99 3.54
N PHE A 84 20.33 3.08 3.62
CA PHE A 84 19.77 4.44 3.75
C PHE A 84 18.89 4.79 2.54
N SER A 85 19.35 4.47 1.34
CA SER A 85 18.61 4.72 0.10
C SER A 85 17.27 3.98 0.07
N VAL A 86 17.22 2.71 0.50
CA VAL A 86 15.96 1.96 0.59
C VAL A 86 15.04 2.56 1.64
N LEU A 87 15.54 2.84 2.85
CA LEU A 87 14.76 3.49 3.91
C LEU A 87 14.15 4.81 3.48
N MET A 88 14.96 5.65 2.84
CA MET A 88 14.55 6.95 2.30
C MET A 88 13.37 6.80 1.35
N VAL A 89 13.38 5.77 0.51
CA VAL A 89 12.31 5.51 -0.45
C VAL A 89 11.06 4.94 0.20
N GLU A 90 11.20 3.99 1.11
CA GLU A 90 10.06 3.33 1.76
C GLU A 90 9.31 4.28 2.71
N HIS A 91 10.06 5.10 3.46
CA HIS A 91 9.55 5.95 4.54
C HIS A 91 9.55 7.45 4.23
N ASP A 92 9.84 7.84 2.98
CA ASP A 92 9.89 9.26 2.52
C ASP A 92 10.77 10.16 3.38
N LEU A 93 11.97 9.70 3.75
CA LEU A 93 12.86 10.42 4.64
C LEU A 93 13.64 11.50 3.88
N GLY A 94 13.49 12.77 4.25
CA GLY A 94 14.38 13.84 3.79
C GLY A 94 15.71 13.80 4.53
N LEU A 95 16.79 13.37 3.87
CA LEU A 95 18.12 13.24 4.47
C LEU A 95 19.14 14.15 3.76
N PRO A 96 19.38 15.38 4.26
CA PRO A 96 20.31 16.33 3.64
C PRO A 96 21.75 15.79 3.48
N ASN A 97 22.24 15.02 4.46
CA ASN A 97 23.58 14.42 4.37
C ASN A 97 23.66 13.35 3.27
N MET A 98 22.54 12.71 2.93
CA MET A 98 22.45 11.78 1.80
C MET A 98 22.59 12.52 0.46
N VAL A 99 21.96 13.69 0.35
CA VAL A 99 22.08 14.57 -0.82
C VAL A 99 23.54 15.00 -1.00
N ALA A 100 24.18 15.47 0.07
CA ALA A 100 25.59 15.86 0.03
C ALA A 100 26.51 14.68 -0.33
N TRP A 101 26.20 13.48 0.19
CA TRP A 101 26.95 12.27 -0.13
C TRP A 101 26.88 11.92 -1.62
N TYR A 102 25.69 11.90 -2.23
CA TYR A 102 25.55 11.63 -3.66
C TYR A 102 26.18 12.71 -4.52
N GLN A 103 26.03 13.99 -4.17
CA GLN A 103 26.67 15.09 -4.90
C GLN A 103 28.19 14.94 -4.95
N LYS A 104 28.81 14.48 -3.85
CA LYS A 104 30.26 14.32 -3.76
C LYS A 104 30.77 13.03 -4.40
N ASN A 105 30.07 11.92 -4.21
CA ASN A 105 30.60 10.58 -4.51
C ASN A 105 30.00 9.95 -5.78
N ASP A 106 28.74 10.22 -6.11
CA ASP A 106 28.06 9.63 -7.27
C ASP A 106 26.93 10.55 -7.80
N PRO A 107 27.26 11.69 -8.44
CA PRO A 107 26.28 12.68 -8.86
C PRO A 107 25.44 12.24 -10.08
N LEU A 108 25.92 11.25 -10.84
CA LEU A 108 25.22 10.71 -12.01
C LEU A 108 24.27 9.55 -11.65
N SER A 109 24.32 9.07 -10.41
CA SER A 109 23.41 8.06 -9.90
C SER A 109 21.94 8.44 -10.08
N PRO A 110 21.05 7.51 -10.46
CA PRO A 110 19.60 7.72 -10.36
C PRO A 110 19.12 7.98 -8.93
N TRP A 111 19.90 7.56 -7.93
CA TRP A 111 19.66 7.82 -6.51
C TRP A 111 19.89 9.29 -6.12
N ALA A 112 20.74 10.03 -6.83
CA ALA A 112 21.03 11.43 -6.54
C ALA A 112 19.80 12.35 -6.69
N PRO A 113 19.05 12.34 -7.82
CA PRO A 113 17.78 13.06 -7.92
C PRO A 113 16.73 12.53 -6.94
N LEU A 114 16.72 11.22 -6.66
CA LEU A 114 15.79 10.66 -5.69
C LEU A 114 15.99 11.22 -4.28
N ALA A 115 17.25 11.33 -3.83
CA ALA A 115 17.58 11.93 -2.54
C ALA A 115 17.18 13.41 -2.46
N ARG A 116 17.37 14.17 -3.56
CA ARG A 116 16.88 15.56 -3.63
C ARG A 116 15.37 15.63 -3.57
N ALA A 117 14.67 14.73 -4.27
CA ALA A 117 13.21 14.70 -4.27
C ALA A 117 12.63 14.48 -2.86
N ALA A 118 13.20 13.53 -2.11
CA ALA A 118 12.80 13.26 -0.73
C ALA A 118 13.13 14.43 0.21
N HIS A 119 14.27 15.10 0.01
CA HIS A 119 14.61 16.29 0.78
C HIS A 119 13.64 17.46 0.50
N PHE A 120 13.35 17.75 -0.78
CA PHE A 120 12.37 18.77 -1.15
C PHE A 120 10.97 18.47 -0.60
N ALA A 121 10.55 17.21 -0.63
CA ALA A 121 9.28 16.79 -0.02
C ALA A 121 9.25 17.10 1.48
N ALA A 122 10.33 16.80 2.20
CA ALA A 122 10.43 17.08 3.64
C ALA A 122 10.40 18.59 3.96
N ASP A 123 10.92 19.43 3.07
CA ASP A 123 10.91 20.90 3.21
C ASP A 123 9.59 21.54 2.72
N GLY A 124 8.68 20.75 2.15
CA GLY A 124 7.41 21.23 1.58
C GLY A 124 7.54 21.88 0.19
N ASP A 125 8.68 21.69 -0.50
CA ASP A 125 8.87 22.12 -1.88
C ASP A 125 8.34 21.07 -2.87
N GLU A 126 7.00 21.04 -2.95
CA GLU A 126 6.24 20.07 -3.72
C GLU A 126 6.62 20.04 -5.21
N LEU A 127 6.84 21.20 -5.82
CA LEU A 127 7.10 21.29 -7.26
C LEU A 127 8.48 20.72 -7.63
N ASN A 128 9.52 21.08 -6.87
CA ASN A 128 10.87 20.56 -7.13
C ASN A 128 10.97 19.08 -6.75
N SER A 129 10.27 18.66 -5.70
CA SER A 129 10.12 17.24 -5.36
C SER A 129 9.51 16.45 -6.51
N ALA A 130 8.40 16.93 -7.08
CA ALA A 130 7.72 16.28 -8.19
C ALA A 130 8.65 16.07 -9.39
N ARG A 131 9.37 17.12 -9.80
CA ARG A 131 10.28 17.09 -10.94
C ARG A 131 11.46 16.14 -10.72
N GLU A 132 12.06 16.14 -9.53
CA GLU A 132 13.18 15.25 -9.21
C GLU A 132 12.74 13.79 -9.08
N TYR A 133 11.54 13.50 -8.55
CA TYR A 133 10.98 12.14 -8.60
C TYR A 133 10.77 11.65 -10.03
N SER A 134 10.21 12.49 -10.91
CA SER A 134 10.07 12.19 -12.34
C SER A 134 11.42 11.92 -13.00
N ARG A 135 12.43 12.74 -12.71
CA ARG A 135 13.79 12.58 -13.24
C ARG A 135 14.44 11.28 -12.76
N ALA A 136 14.31 10.96 -11.47
CA ALA A 136 14.81 9.71 -10.90
C ALA A 136 14.15 8.50 -11.58
N ALA A 137 12.83 8.52 -11.74
CA ALA A 137 12.09 7.46 -12.44
C ALA A 137 12.57 7.25 -13.87
N GLU A 138 12.78 8.33 -14.63
CA GLU A 138 13.33 8.25 -15.99
C GLU A 138 14.74 7.65 -16.03
N LEU A 139 15.60 8.01 -15.08
CA LEU A 139 16.97 7.49 -15.01
C LEU A 139 17.00 6.01 -14.64
N PHE A 140 16.21 5.57 -13.66
CA PHE A 140 16.08 4.14 -13.34
C PHE A 140 15.51 3.35 -14.54
N THR A 141 14.53 3.91 -15.25
CA THR A 141 13.98 3.28 -16.46
C THR A 141 15.03 3.16 -17.56
N LYS A 142 15.84 4.21 -17.79
CA LYS A 142 16.94 4.18 -18.76
C LYS A 142 18.03 3.19 -18.38
N GLN A 143 18.45 3.19 -17.11
CA GLN A 143 19.45 2.28 -16.57
C GLN A 143 19.02 0.82 -16.72
N ARG A 144 17.73 0.53 -16.52
CA ARG A 144 17.16 -0.79 -16.75
C ARG A 144 17.26 -1.20 -18.23
N LYS A 145 16.86 -0.31 -19.15
CA LYS A 145 16.86 -0.59 -20.60
C LYS A 145 18.26 -0.71 -21.21
N SER A 146 19.28 -0.12 -20.60
CA SER A 146 20.66 -0.17 -21.12
C SER A 146 21.44 -1.43 -20.76
N GLY A 147 20.88 -2.36 -19.96
CA GLY A 147 21.41 -3.71 -19.74
C GLY A 147 22.84 -3.79 -19.17
N GLY A 148 23.37 -2.71 -18.59
CA GLY A 148 24.76 -2.65 -18.13
C GLY A 148 25.00 -3.34 -16.77
N ALA A 149 26.26 -3.71 -16.50
CA ALA A 149 26.76 -4.27 -15.23
C ALA A 149 26.44 -3.43 -13.96
N SER A 150 25.89 -2.23 -14.11
CA SER A 150 25.41 -1.38 -13.02
C SER A 150 24.09 -1.85 -12.39
N ALA A 151 23.49 -2.94 -12.87
CA ALA A 151 22.31 -3.58 -12.27
C ALA A 151 22.67 -4.53 -11.09
N ASP A 152 23.89 -4.52 -10.57
CA ASP A 152 24.31 -5.39 -9.44
C ASP A 152 23.52 -5.16 -8.14
N TRP A 153 22.95 -3.96 -7.95
CA TRP A 153 22.00 -3.72 -6.85
C TRP A 153 20.65 -4.41 -7.07
N ALA A 154 20.31 -4.77 -8.31
CA ALA A 154 19.12 -5.52 -8.69
C ALA A 154 19.35 -7.03 -8.73
N SER A 155 20.59 -7.51 -8.90
CA SER A 155 20.94 -8.93 -8.96
C SER A 155 21.09 -9.58 -7.57
N SER A 156 21.28 -8.79 -6.52
CA SER A 156 21.55 -9.29 -5.16
C SER A 156 20.29 -9.55 -4.31
N SER A 157 19.09 -9.22 -4.82
CA SER A 157 17.81 -9.61 -4.22
C SER A 157 17.04 -10.52 -5.18
N GLU A 158 17.37 -11.81 -5.15
CA GLU A 158 16.78 -12.85 -6.02
C GLU A 158 15.23 -12.83 -5.98
N ASP A 159 14.62 -12.36 -4.89
CA ASP A 159 13.18 -12.47 -4.62
C ASP A 159 12.45 -11.11 -4.41
N ASN A 160 13.04 -9.96 -4.79
CA ASN A 160 12.39 -8.66 -4.55
C ASN A 160 12.07 -7.89 -5.85
N ASP A 161 10.77 -7.73 -6.13
CA ASP A 161 10.23 -6.95 -7.25
C ASP A 161 10.25 -5.43 -6.99
N PHE A 162 10.87 -4.99 -5.90
CA PHE A 162 11.13 -3.59 -5.59
C PHE A 162 11.82 -2.87 -6.75
N VAL A 163 12.86 -3.47 -7.35
CA VAL A 163 13.55 -2.89 -8.51
C VAL A 163 12.59 -2.66 -9.68
N LEU A 164 11.63 -3.56 -9.87
CA LEU A 164 10.63 -3.51 -10.94
C LEU A 164 9.64 -2.37 -10.71
N SER A 165 9.11 -2.31 -9.49
CA SER A 165 8.08 -1.34 -9.12
C SER A 165 8.62 0.07 -8.83
N LEU A 166 9.92 0.22 -8.59
CA LEU A 166 10.52 1.50 -8.19
C LEU A 166 10.21 2.64 -9.18
N PRO A 167 10.51 2.57 -10.49
CA PRO A 167 10.23 3.69 -11.40
C PRO A 167 8.75 4.09 -11.43
N LEU A 168 7.85 3.11 -11.48
CA LEU A 168 6.41 3.36 -11.50
C LEU A 168 5.95 4.02 -10.19
N MET A 169 6.45 3.54 -9.05
CA MET A 169 6.20 4.16 -7.75
C MET A 169 6.72 5.60 -7.69
N LEU A 170 7.91 5.89 -8.24
CA LEU A 170 8.46 7.24 -8.26
C LEU A 170 7.63 8.18 -9.14
N TYR A 171 7.15 7.71 -10.29
CA TYR A 171 6.21 8.47 -11.11
C TYR A 171 4.87 8.72 -10.39
N ARG A 172 4.33 7.73 -9.67
CA ARG A 172 3.13 7.93 -8.82
C ARG A 172 3.37 9.01 -7.76
N LYS A 173 4.51 8.97 -7.06
CA LYS A 173 4.90 10.03 -6.10
C LYS A 173 4.99 11.40 -6.79
N SER A 174 5.63 11.46 -7.95
CA SER A 174 5.74 12.68 -8.75
C SER A 174 4.37 13.30 -9.07
N LEU A 175 3.38 12.49 -9.48
CA LEU A 175 2.03 12.98 -9.75
C LEU A 175 1.31 13.53 -8.51
N ILE A 176 1.51 12.91 -7.35
CA ILE A 176 0.96 13.38 -6.07
C ILE A 176 1.57 14.74 -5.73
N HIS A 177 2.89 14.86 -5.78
CA HIS A 177 3.58 16.13 -5.51
C HIS A 177 3.20 17.22 -6.53
N TYR A 178 3.00 16.89 -7.81
CA TYR A 178 2.48 17.84 -8.79
C TYR A 178 1.06 18.32 -8.46
N ALA A 179 0.21 17.43 -7.94
CA ALA A 179 -1.12 17.81 -7.48
C ALA A 179 -1.04 18.78 -6.30
N HIS A 180 -0.21 18.51 -5.30
CA HIS A 180 0.01 19.41 -4.15
C HIS A 180 0.60 20.76 -4.57
N ALA A 181 1.52 20.77 -5.54
CA ALA A 181 2.06 21.99 -6.14
C ALA A 181 1.05 22.73 -7.04
N THR A 182 -0.15 22.18 -7.27
CA THR A 182 -1.14 22.67 -8.23
C THR A 182 -0.64 22.82 -9.67
N SER A 183 0.44 22.11 -10.03
CA SER A 183 1.01 22.10 -11.38
C SER A 183 0.32 21.05 -12.26
N TRP A 184 -0.97 21.31 -12.53
CA TRP A 184 -1.85 20.35 -13.21
C TRP A 184 -1.42 20.03 -14.64
N ALA A 185 -0.81 21.00 -15.33
CA ALA A 185 -0.32 20.80 -16.69
C ALA A 185 0.82 19.78 -16.72
N GLU A 186 1.84 19.93 -15.87
CA GLU A 186 2.95 18.97 -15.77
C GLU A 186 2.46 17.58 -15.33
N ALA A 187 1.48 17.51 -14.42
CA ALA A 187 0.88 16.24 -14.00
C ALA A 187 0.19 15.50 -15.16
N VAL A 188 -0.63 16.22 -15.95
CA VAL A 188 -1.34 15.63 -17.10
C VAL A 188 -0.36 15.28 -18.22
N ASP A 189 0.64 16.11 -18.48
CA ASP A 189 1.68 15.83 -19.47
C ASP A 189 2.49 14.58 -19.10
N LEU A 190 2.85 14.41 -17.82
CA LEU A 190 3.52 13.20 -17.34
C LEU A 190 2.66 11.95 -17.54
N LEU A 191 1.39 12.04 -17.14
CA LEU A 191 0.41 10.96 -17.32
C LEU A 191 0.22 10.59 -18.79
N ASP A 192 0.21 11.57 -19.68
CA ASP A 192 0.01 11.34 -21.11
C ASP A 192 1.27 10.79 -21.81
N ARG A 193 2.46 11.17 -21.32
CA ARG A 193 3.77 10.76 -21.85
C ARG A 193 4.18 9.34 -21.47
N VAL A 194 3.78 8.83 -20.30
CA VAL A 194 4.20 7.50 -19.80
C VAL A 194 3.02 6.51 -19.90
N PRO A 195 3.01 5.57 -20.87
CA PRO A 195 1.90 4.64 -21.07
C PRO A 195 1.58 3.77 -19.85
N SER A 196 2.60 3.22 -19.18
CA SER A 196 2.41 2.36 -18.00
C SER A 196 1.79 3.09 -16.80
N LEU A 197 1.87 4.43 -16.73
CA LEU A 197 1.10 5.21 -15.76
C LEU A 197 -0.38 5.28 -16.12
N LYS A 198 -0.73 5.27 -17.41
CA LYS A 198 -2.13 5.29 -17.84
C LYS A 198 -2.85 4.01 -17.46
N THR A 199 -2.17 2.89 -17.37
CA THR A 199 -2.78 1.61 -16.97
C THR A 199 -2.67 1.41 -15.46
N ALA A 200 -1.52 1.71 -14.86
CA ALA A 200 -1.28 1.42 -13.45
C ALA A 200 -1.87 2.44 -12.44
N ILE A 201 -2.55 3.50 -12.89
CA ILE A 201 -3.20 4.49 -12.02
C ILE A 201 -4.72 4.31 -12.07
N THR A 202 -5.39 4.58 -10.96
CA THR A 202 -6.87 4.56 -10.86
C THR A 202 -7.54 5.53 -11.82
N GLU A 203 -8.74 5.19 -12.30
CA GLU A 203 -9.55 6.10 -13.10
C GLU A 203 -9.97 7.33 -12.31
N ARG A 204 -10.26 7.20 -11.01
CA ARG A 204 -10.53 8.35 -10.12
C ARG A 204 -9.38 9.36 -10.07
N PHE A 205 -8.14 8.91 -9.89
CA PHE A 205 -6.99 9.83 -9.86
C PHE A 205 -6.75 10.51 -11.22
N LYS A 206 -6.92 9.77 -12.33
CA LYS A 206 -6.84 10.37 -13.68
C LYS A 206 -7.93 11.41 -13.88
N LEU A 207 -9.16 11.12 -13.43
CA LEU A 207 -10.27 12.06 -13.45
C LEU A 207 -9.94 13.30 -12.62
N TYR A 208 -9.43 13.12 -11.40
CA TYR A 208 -9.03 14.20 -10.51
C TYR A 208 -8.05 15.17 -11.19
N LEU A 209 -6.93 14.66 -11.72
CA LEU A 209 -5.92 15.49 -12.40
C LEU A 209 -6.50 16.21 -13.63
N ARG A 210 -7.28 15.50 -14.46
CA ARG A 210 -7.87 16.09 -15.68
C ARG A 210 -8.93 17.14 -15.38
N VAL A 211 -9.75 16.93 -14.35
CA VAL A 211 -10.76 17.90 -13.88
C VAL A 211 -10.06 19.14 -13.35
N CYS A 212 -9.02 18.99 -12.52
CA CYS A 212 -8.26 20.12 -11.99
C CYS A 212 -7.56 20.92 -13.09
N HIS A 213 -6.88 20.25 -14.03
CA HIS A 213 -6.26 20.91 -15.18
C HIS A 213 -7.29 21.67 -16.03
N THR A 214 -8.43 21.03 -16.33
CA THR A 214 -9.47 21.64 -17.18
C THR A 214 -10.15 22.82 -16.47
N ALA A 215 -10.33 22.74 -15.15
CA ALA A 215 -11.00 23.78 -14.37
C ALA A 215 -10.26 25.12 -14.42
N GLY A 216 -8.94 25.12 -14.64
CA GLY A 216 -8.16 26.34 -14.85
C GLY A 216 -8.50 27.10 -16.14
N LYS A 217 -9.11 26.43 -17.13
CA LYS A 217 -9.48 27.02 -18.43
C LYS A 217 -11.00 27.13 -18.64
N ASP A 218 -11.72 26.04 -18.40
CA ASP A 218 -13.18 25.96 -18.55
C ASP A 218 -13.79 25.14 -17.41
N THR A 219 -14.40 25.85 -16.46
CA THR A 219 -15.05 25.26 -15.28
C THR A 219 -16.28 24.42 -15.61
N ASN A 220 -16.95 24.69 -16.74
CA ASN A 220 -18.09 23.92 -17.24
C ASN A 220 -17.62 22.65 -17.95
N ALA A 221 -16.53 22.71 -18.72
CA ALA A 221 -15.88 21.51 -19.27
C ALA A 221 -15.42 20.57 -18.17
N ALA A 222 -14.81 21.10 -17.11
CA ALA A 222 -14.38 20.29 -15.97
C ALA A 222 -15.56 19.58 -15.29
N ALA A 223 -16.69 20.27 -15.08
CA ALA A 223 -17.91 19.64 -14.56
C ALA A 223 -18.53 18.63 -15.54
N ARG A 224 -18.39 18.82 -16.86
CA ARG A 224 -18.78 17.81 -17.87
C ARG A 224 -17.96 16.53 -17.77
N LEU A 225 -16.66 16.61 -17.46
CA LEU A 225 -15.81 15.42 -17.27
C LEU A 225 -16.33 14.55 -16.11
N VAL A 226 -16.65 15.17 -14.97
CA VAL A 226 -17.25 14.46 -13.83
C VAL A 226 -18.57 13.79 -14.23
N ARG A 227 -19.47 14.53 -14.88
CA ARG A 227 -20.76 13.97 -15.35
C ARG A 227 -20.59 12.78 -16.29
N LYS A 228 -19.63 12.87 -17.23
CA LYS A 228 -19.34 11.79 -18.17
C LYS A 228 -18.80 10.56 -17.45
N HIS A 229 -17.96 10.75 -16.43
CA HIS A 229 -17.41 9.65 -15.64
C HIS A 229 -18.50 8.88 -14.89
N VAL A 230 -19.47 9.58 -14.28
CA VAL A 230 -20.59 8.94 -13.60
C VAL A 230 -21.73 8.52 -14.53
N GLN A 231 -21.62 8.75 -15.85
CA GLN A 231 -22.70 8.45 -16.80
C GLN A 231 -22.79 6.94 -17.08
N GLN A 232 -23.98 6.37 -16.92
CA GLN A 232 -24.31 4.98 -17.27
C GLN A 232 -25.44 4.94 -18.29
N ARG A 233 -25.28 4.15 -19.36
CA ARG A 233 -26.36 3.88 -20.31
C ARG A 233 -27.12 2.63 -19.86
N LYS A 234 -28.40 2.77 -19.50
CA LYS A 234 -29.28 1.65 -19.18
C LYS A 234 -30.28 1.47 -20.32
N THR A 235 -30.41 0.26 -20.83
CA THR A 235 -31.50 -0.13 -21.72
C THR A 235 -32.73 -0.36 -20.86
N VAL A 236 -33.81 0.38 -21.16
CA VAL A 236 -35.10 0.24 -20.48
C VAL A 236 -36.13 -0.11 -21.54
N LEU A 237 -36.95 -1.11 -21.27
CA LEU A 237 -38.12 -1.43 -22.08
C LEU A 237 -39.21 -0.40 -21.74
N GLU A 238 -39.52 0.46 -22.70
CA GLU A 238 -40.63 1.43 -22.58
C GLU A 238 -41.71 1.06 -23.60
N GLU A 239 -42.98 1.13 -23.19
CA GLU A 239 -44.10 1.06 -24.13
C GLU A 239 -44.09 2.29 -25.05
N ASP A 240 -44.10 2.02 -26.35
CA ASP A 240 -44.35 3.03 -27.37
C ASP A 240 -45.82 3.49 -27.33
N VAL A 241 -46.14 4.58 -28.03
CA VAL A 241 -47.48 5.17 -28.18
C VAL A 241 -48.49 4.15 -28.74
N GLU A 242 -48.02 3.07 -29.37
CA GLU A 242 -48.82 1.96 -29.91
C GLU A 242 -48.92 0.74 -28.97
N GLY A 243 -48.35 0.79 -27.75
CA GLY A 243 -48.40 -0.29 -26.76
C GLY A 243 -47.39 -1.43 -26.97
N ASN A 244 -46.40 -1.23 -27.85
CA ASN A 244 -45.32 -2.19 -28.07
C ASN A 244 -44.12 -1.88 -27.16
N MET A 245 -43.53 -2.90 -26.53
CA MET A 245 -42.32 -2.75 -25.71
C MET A 245 -41.09 -2.52 -26.61
N VAL A 246 -40.50 -1.33 -26.54
CA VAL A 246 -39.30 -0.95 -27.30
C VAL A 246 -38.13 -0.71 -26.36
N GLU A 247 -36.96 -1.28 -26.67
CA GLU A 247 -35.73 -0.98 -25.95
C GLU A 247 -35.26 0.45 -26.24
N LYS A 248 -35.38 1.34 -25.26
CA LYS A 248 -34.80 2.69 -25.32
C LYS A 248 -33.59 2.78 -24.40
N THR A 249 -32.53 3.39 -24.92
CA THR A 249 -31.32 3.68 -24.12
C THR A 249 -31.55 4.96 -23.33
N ARG A 250 -31.68 4.84 -22.00
CA ARG A 250 -31.78 5.98 -21.09
C ARG A 250 -30.43 6.27 -20.46
N THR A 251 -30.04 7.55 -20.45
CA THR A 251 -28.89 7.99 -19.65
C THR A 251 -29.30 8.02 -18.18
N SER A 252 -28.57 7.27 -17.36
CA SER A 252 -28.62 7.31 -15.91
C SER A 252 -27.25 7.73 -15.37
N TYR A 253 -27.18 8.09 -14.09
CA TYR A 253 -25.92 8.47 -13.44
C TYR A 253 -25.66 7.56 -12.24
N ASN A 254 -24.41 7.12 -12.08
CA ASN A 254 -23.95 6.38 -10.92
C ASN A 254 -23.80 7.35 -9.74
N GLU A 255 -24.83 7.43 -8.92
CA GLU A 255 -24.88 8.31 -7.77
C GLU A 255 -23.96 7.83 -6.63
N GLU A 256 -23.76 6.52 -6.44
CA GLU A 256 -22.78 6.00 -5.46
C GLU A 256 -21.36 6.48 -5.81
N GLU A 257 -20.97 6.36 -7.08
CA GLU A 257 -19.67 6.86 -7.55
C GLU A 257 -19.54 8.37 -7.37
N LEU A 258 -20.62 9.13 -7.59
CA LEU A 258 -20.63 10.57 -7.35
C LEU A 258 -20.36 10.92 -5.88
N ASP A 259 -20.84 10.12 -4.94
CA ASP A 259 -20.58 10.32 -3.50
C ASP A 259 -19.15 9.94 -3.12
N LEU A 260 -18.60 8.88 -3.71
CA LEU A 260 -17.17 8.56 -3.57
C LEU A 260 -16.29 9.73 -4.06
N LEU A 261 -16.61 10.33 -5.22
CA LEU A 261 -15.88 11.49 -5.74
C LEU A 261 -15.91 12.72 -4.83
N ARG A 262 -16.89 12.87 -3.92
CA ARG A 262 -16.92 13.98 -2.96
C ARG A 262 -15.93 13.80 -1.82
N ASN A 263 -15.66 12.54 -1.47
CA ASN A 263 -14.74 12.20 -0.39
C ASN A 263 -13.33 11.89 -0.92
N TYR A 264 -13.19 11.72 -2.23
CA TYR A 264 -11.94 11.31 -2.87
C TYR A 264 -10.70 12.12 -2.41
N PRO A 265 -10.71 13.47 -2.35
CA PRO A 265 -9.53 14.21 -1.88
C PRO A 265 -9.14 13.98 -0.41
N PHE A 266 -10.05 13.39 0.37
CA PHE A 266 -9.89 13.14 1.81
C PHE A 266 -9.64 11.67 2.14
N GLU A 267 -9.51 10.79 1.14
CA GLU A 267 -9.22 9.38 1.38
C GLU A 267 -7.87 9.24 2.10
N GLN A 268 -7.83 8.50 3.22
CA GLN A 268 -6.64 8.41 4.08
C GLN A 268 -5.39 7.88 3.38
N ALA A 269 -5.58 7.10 2.31
CA ALA A 269 -4.47 6.61 1.50
C ALA A 269 -3.74 7.74 0.76
N HIS A 270 -4.41 8.87 0.47
CA HIS A 270 -3.86 10.00 -0.26
C HIS A 270 -4.67 11.29 0.02
N LEU A 271 -4.12 12.15 0.88
CA LEU A 271 -4.67 13.49 1.05
C LEU A 271 -4.33 14.32 -0.19
N LEU A 272 -5.33 14.76 -0.93
CA LEU A 272 -5.14 15.60 -2.12
C LEU A 272 -5.77 16.99 -1.91
N PRO A 273 -5.27 18.03 -2.60
CA PRO A 273 -5.92 19.34 -2.58
C PRO A 273 -7.41 19.23 -3.01
N PRO A 274 -8.36 19.70 -2.18
CA PRO A 274 -9.78 19.52 -2.46
C PRO A 274 -10.28 20.41 -3.61
N GLU A 275 -9.75 21.62 -3.74
CA GLU A 275 -10.09 22.54 -4.82
C GLU A 275 -9.04 22.52 -5.94
N PRO A 276 -9.44 22.67 -7.21
CA PRO A 276 -10.80 23.01 -7.69
C PRO A 276 -11.75 21.79 -7.84
N PHE A 277 -11.29 20.57 -7.54
CA PHE A 277 -12.01 19.33 -7.84
C PHE A 277 -13.39 19.25 -7.19
N LEU A 278 -13.48 19.43 -5.87
CA LEU A 278 -14.72 19.32 -5.10
C LEU A 278 -15.78 20.32 -5.58
N GLY A 279 -15.37 21.55 -5.91
CA GLY A 279 -16.24 22.54 -6.54
C GLY A 279 -16.82 22.05 -7.88
N ARG A 280 -16.04 21.32 -8.69
CA ARG A 280 -16.52 20.74 -9.96
C ARG A 280 -17.44 19.54 -9.75
N VAL A 281 -17.16 18.69 -8.77
CA VAL A 281 -18.06 17.57 -8.38
C VAL A 281 -19.41 18.12 -7.91
N THR A 282 -19.39 19.18 -7.10
CA THR A 282 -20.61 19.84 -6.62
C THR A 282 -21.42 20.45 -7.76
N ALA A 283 -20.76 21.10 -8.73
CA ALA A 283 -21.41 21.64 -9.92
C ALA A 283 -22.04 20.53 -10.79
N ALA A 284 -21.32 19.42 -11.00
CA ALA A 284 -21.82 18.25 -11.73
C ALA A 284 -23.05 17.64 -11.07
N SER A 285 -22.99 17.42 -9.75
CA SER A 285 -24.10 16.90 -8.94
C SER A 285 -25.34 17.80 -9.03
N THR A 286 -25.16 19.11 -8.94
CA THR A 286 -26.28 20.07 -9.00
C THR A 286 -26.97 20.03 -10.36
N HIS A 287 -26.21 19.84 -11.45
CA HIS A 287 -26.77 19.67 -12.78
C HIS A 287 -27.56 18.35 -12.90
N ILE A 288 -26.97 17.24 -12.44
CA ILE A 288 -27.62 15.91 -12.46
C ILE A 288 -28.95 15.95 -11.68
N SER A 289 -28.96 16.63 -10.53
CA SER A 289 -30.17 16.76 -9.70
C SER A 289 -31.29 17.57 -10.37
N ARG A 290 -30.96 18.54 -11.23
CA ARG A 290 -31.96 19.28 -12.02
C ARG A 290 -32.56 18.41 -13.13
N ASP A 291 -31.76 17.50 -13.69
CA ASP A 291 -32.20 16.59 -14.76
C ASP A 291 -33.05 15.43 -14.20
N LEU A 292 -32.86 15.04 -12.92
CA LEU A 292 -33.56 13.94 -12.24
C LEU A 292 -34.66 14.46 -11.29
N ARG A 293 -35.94 14.37 -11.69
CA ARG A 293 -37.10 14.63 -10.80
C ARG A 293 -37.39 13.45 -9.84
N ARG A 294 -36.50 13.10 -8.89
CA ARG A 294 -36.71 11.96 -7.95
C ARG A 294 -36.34 12.26 -6.49
N SER A 295 -37.04 11.56 -5.57
CA SER A 295 -36.94 11.55 -4.10
C SER A 295 -35.52 11.65 -3.54
N ARG A 296 -34.55 10.85 -4.02
CA ARG A 296 -33.20 10.78 -3.43
C ARG A 296 -32.36 12.07 -3.54
N THR A 297 -32.67 12.95 -4.50
CA THR A 297 -32.10 14.31 -4.54
C THR A 297 -32.46 15.14 -3.31
N GLN A 298 -33.52 14.76 -2.61
CA GLN A 298 -34.01 15.40 -1.39
C GLN A 298 -33.06 15.19 -0.22
N PHE A 299 -32.53 13.99 0.04
CA PHE A 299 -31.61 13.77 1.17
C PHE A 299 -30.29 14.52 1.00
N GLU A 300 -29.71 14.52 -0.20
CA GLU A 300 -28.51 15.30 -0.47
C GLU A 300 -28.78 16.81 -0.37
N HIS A 301 -29.93 17.29 -0.85
CA HIS A 301 -30.32 18.68 -0.70
C HIS A 301 -30.51 19.07 0.77
N GLN A 302 -31.21 18.24 1.55
CA GLN A 302 -31.40 18.40 2.98
C GLN A 302 -30.07 18.40 3.72
N PHE A 303 -29.18 17.45 3.41
CA PHE A 303 -27.84 17.39 4.00
C PHE A 303 -27.03 18.66 3.69
N ARG A 304 -27.04 19.12 2.44
CA ARG A 304 -26.37 20.38 2.08
C ARG A 304 -26.95 21.57 2.84
N GLN A 305 -28.27 21.64 2.95
CA GLN A 305 -28.96 22.71 3.66
C GLN A 305 -28.61 22.70 5.16
N ALA A 306 -28.66 21.54 5.81
CA ALA A 306 -28.23 21.36 7.20
C ALA A 306 -26.76 21.76 7.39
N MET A 307 -25.91 21.42 6.42
CA MET A 307 -24.48 21.74 6.42
C MET A 307 -24.14 23.17 5.97
N GLN A 308 -25.09 24.02 5.55
CA GLN A 308 -24.79 25.41 5.14
C GLN A 308 -24.42 26.30 6.32
N GLY A 309 -24.98 26.04 7.51
CA GLY A 309 -24.70 26.79 8.72
C GLY A 309 -23.24 26.73 9.19
N SER A 310 -22.86 27.70 10.03
CA SER A 310 -21.58 27.70 10.75
C SER A 310 -21.55 26.67 11.90
N SER A 311 -22.71 26.23 12.37
CA SER A 311 -22.86 25.19 13.40
C SER A 311 -24.03 24.27 13.03
N PRO A 312 -23.79 23.25 12.19
CA PRO A 312 -24.82 22.30 11.77
C PRO A 312 -25.41 21.52 12.94
N SER A 313 -26.71 21.22 12.88
CA SER A 313 -27.37 20.41 13.92
C SER A 313 -27.01 18.94 13.78
N MET A 314 -26.52 18.35 14.87
CA MET A 314 -26.17 16.93 14.93
C MET A 314 -27.40 16.03 14.76
N GLU A 315 -28.52 16.41 15.39
CA GLU A 315 -29.77 15.64 15.34
C GLU A 315 -30.34 15.63 13.93
N GLU A 316 -30.32 16.76 13.25
CA GLU A 316 -30.78 16.89 11.86
C GLU A 316 -29.94 16.01 10.91
N ILE A 317 -28.62 16.01 11.08
CA ILE A 317 -27.71 15.18 10.27
C ILE A 317 -27.96 13.70 10.53
N TYR A 318 -28.17 13.31 11.78
CA TYR A 318 -28.49 11.93 12.12
C TYR A 318 -29.81 11.47 11.51
N GLU A 319 -30.87 12.27 11.60
CA GLU A 319 -32.16 11.92 11.01
C GLU A 319 -32.07 11.81 9.48
N ILE A 320 -31.33 12.70 8.81
CA ILE A 320 -31.08 12.59 7.37
C ILE A 320 -30.34 11.29 7.05
N ALA A 321 -29.26 10.98 7.79
CA ALA A 321 -28.47 9.78 7.59
C ALA A 321 -29.27 8.49 7.84
N LYS A 322 -30.12 8.48 8.88
CA LYS A 322 -30.98 7.36 9.24
C LYS A 322 -32.04 7.11 8.17
N ASN A 323 -32.75 8.15 7.74
CA ASN A 323 -33.76 8.03 6.68
C ASN A 323 -33.12 7.60 5.35
N ALA A 324 -31.93 8.10 5.04
CA ALA A 324 -31.18 7.66 3.86
C ALA A 324 -30.71 6.19 3.98
N ALA A 325 -30.32 5.74 5.19
CA ALA A 325 -29.90 4.36 5.44
C ALA A 325 -31.04 3.34 5.22
N GLU A 326 -32.29 3.74 5.42
CA GLU A 326 -33.46 2.91 5.11
C GLU A 326 -33.61 2.65 3.60
N GLU A 327 -33.21 3.59 2.73
CA GLU A 327 -33.16 3.40 1.27
C GLU A 327 -31.84 2.75 0.80
N GLY A 328 -30.73 3.07 1.47
CA GLY A 328 -29.39 2.60 1.14
C GLY A 328 -28.43 2.76 2.32
N ALA A 329 -28.11 1.64 2.98
CA ALA A 329 -27.33 1.61 4.22
C ALA A 329 -25.96 2.30 4.10
N PHE A 330 -25.25 2.06 3.00
CA PHE A 330 -23.93 2.65 2.76
C PHE A 330 -24.04 4.17 2.58
N GLU A 331 -24.99 4.63 1.77
CA GLU A 331 -25.21 6.06 1.51
C GLU A 331 -25.57 6.83 2.78
N GLY A 332 -26.41 6.27 3.64
CA GLY A 332 -26.73 6.84 4.94
C GLY A 332 -25.48 7.08 5.80
N LEU A 333 -24.60 6.10 5.88
CA LEU A 333 -23.33 6.22 6.62
C LEU A 333 -22.37 7.22 5.97
N MET A 334 -22.34 7.32 4.64
CA MET A 334 -21.51 8.29 3.93
C MET A 334 -21.85 9.75 4.30
N TYR A 335 -23.09 10.06 4.67
CA TYR A 335 -23.44 11.39 5.21
C TYR A 335 -22.77 11.67 6.56
N LEU A 336 -22.71 10.68 7.45
CA LEU A 336 -22.04 10.80 8.75
C LEU A 336 -20.52 10.91 8.59
N GLU A 337 -19.95 10.11 7.68
CA GLU A 337 -18.53 10.19 7.31
C GLU A 337 -18.18 11.59 6.78
N ARG A 338 -18.99 12.13 5.86
CA ARG A 338 -18.85 13.50 5.33
C ARG A 338 -18.96 14.57 6.41
N ALA A 339 -19.90 14.41 7.34
CA ALA A 339 -20.07 15.35 8.45
C ALA A 339 -18.83 15.37 9.36
N GLN A 340 -18.29 14.21 9.71
CA GLN A 340 -17.09 14.08 10.54
C GLN A 340 -15.84 14.66 9.89
N ASN A 341 -15.69 14.46 8.58
CA ASN A 341 -14.57 14.98 7.79
C ASN A 341 -14.66 16.51 7.61
N SER A 342 -15.80 17.14 7.92
CA SER A 342 -15.93 18.59 7.89
C SER A 342 -15.21 19.26 9.08
N SER A 343 -14.65 20.44 8.84
CA SER A 343 -14.04 21.28 9.90
C SER A 343 -15.06 21.97 10.81
N LYS A 344 -16.37 21.76 10.59
CA LYS A 344 -17.46 22.49 11.26
C LYS A 344 -17.82 21.99 12.65
N PHE A 345 -17.41 20.78 13.01
CA PHE A 345 -17.71 20.19 14.32
C PHE A 345 -16.53 20.31 15.28
N SER A 346 -16.83 20.47 16.58
CA SER A 346 -15.83 20.35 17.64
C SER A 346 -15.40 18.89 17.83
N ILE A 347 -14.28 18.65 18.52
CA ILE A 347 -13.78 17.30 18.81
C ILE A 347 -14.85 16.48 19.55
N THR A 348 -15.49 17.05 20.57
CA THR A 348 -16.57 16.39 21.32
C THR A 348 -17.76 16.04 20.44
N ALA A 349 -18.13 16.90 19.49
CA ALA A 349 -19.20 16.63 18.54
C ALA A 349 -18.82 15.53 17.54
N ARG A 350 -17.56 15.50 17.06
CA ARG A 350 -17.06 14.40 16.21
C ARG A 350 -17.08 13.05 16.94
N ASN A 351 -16.71 13.00 18.21
CA ASN A 351 -16.79 11.75 18.98
C ASN A 351 -18.23 11.26 19.14
N ARG A 352 -19.21 12.17 19.26
CA ARG A 352 -20.63 11.81 19.28
C ARG A 352 -21.11 11.33 17.90
N LEU A 353 -20.72 12.01 16.82
CA LEU A 353 -20.95 11.57 15.44
C LEU A 353 -20.43 10.15 15.21
N ALA A 354 -19.20 9.86 15.65
CA ALA A 354 -18.60 8.54 15.53
C ALA A 354 -19.38 7.47 16.30
N GLY A 355 -19.87 7.79 17.51
CA GLY A 355 -20.73 6.87 18.27
C GLY A 355 -22.06 6.58 17.58
N VAL A 356 -22.66 7.61 16.97
CA VAL A 356 -23.90 7.50 16.19
C VAL A 356 -23.69 6.69 14.92
N GLU A 357 -22.60 6.94 14.20
CA GLU A 357 -22.20 6.18 13.01
C GLU A 357 -21.98 4.71 13.35
N GLN A 358 -21.28 4.42 14.45
CA GLN A 358 -21.07 3.05 14.93
C GLN A 358 -22.39 2.34 15.27
N SER A 359 -23.35 3.06 15.86
CA SER A 359 -24.68 2.52 16.13
C SER A 359 -25.44 2.21 14.84
N LEU A 360 -25.44 3.13 13.88
CA LEU A 360 -26.12 2.95 12.60
C LEU A 360 -25.48 1.81 11.78
N PHE A 361 -24.15 1.75 11.76
CA PHE A 361 -23.41 0.66 11.13
C PHE A 361 -23.77 -0.70 11.77
N SER A 362 -23.91 -0.76 13.09
CA SER A 362 -24.25 -2.02 13.77
C SER A 362 -25.64 -2.56 13.38
N GLN A 363 -26.57 -1.69 12.97
CA GLN A 363 -27.91 -2.07 12.49
C GLN A 363 -27.89 -2.62 11.08
N TYR A 364 -27.08 -2.04 10.18
CA TYR A 364 -27.04 -2.39 8.76
C TYR A 364 -25.75 -3.11 8.31
N LYS A 365 -24.93 -3.58 9.24
CA LYS A 365 -23.62 -4.18 8.93
C LYS A 365 -23.74 -5.33 7.92
N ASP A 366 -24.81 -6.11 7.99
CA ASP A 366 -25.00 -7.30 7.16
C ASP A 366 -25.41 -6.93 5.72
N ASP A 367 -25.83 -5.69 5.46
CA ASP A 367 -26.20 -5.17 4.14
C ASP A 367 -25.03 -4.49 3.42
N ILE A 368 -23.92 -4.22 4.12
CA ILE A 368 -22.79 -3.47 3.58
C ILE A 368 -21.60 -4.41 3.33
N PRO A 369 -21.22 -4.65 2.06
CA PRO A 369 -20.08 -5.49 1.74
C PRO A 369 -18.77 -4.84 2.19
N THR A 370 -17.78 -5.67 2.52
CA THR A 370 -16.48 -5.21 3.05
C THR A 370 -15.76 -4.25 2.09
N SER A 371 -15.95 -4.44 0.78
CA SER A 371 -15.45 -3.56 -0.28
C SER A 371 -15.96 -2.12 -0.21
N LYS A 372 -17.14 -1.90 0.41
CA LYS A 372 -17.70 -0.56 0.67
C LYS A 372 -17.31 -0.03 2.04
N ARG A 373 -17.19 -0.89 3.05
CA ARG A 373 -16.83 -0.49 4.43
C ARG A 373 -15.49 0.24 4.52
N ARG A 374 -14.58 -0.02 3.59
CA ARG A 374 -13.30 0.67 3.47
C ARG A 374 -13.41 2.20 3.40
N PHE A 375 -14.52 2.72 2.88
CA PHE A 375 -14.77 4.17 2.74
C PHE A 375 -15.32 4.82 4.03
N LEU A 376 -15.67 4.00 5.04
CA LEU A 376 -16.17 4.44 6.34
C LEU A 376 -15.00 4.57 7.33
N HIS A 377 -14.14 5.55 7.09
CA HIS A 377 -12.84 5.64 7.74
C HIS A 377 -12.88 6.01 9.22
N ASN A 378 -13.98 6.60 9.67
CA ASN A 378 -14.16 6.94 11.08
C ASN A 378 -14.60 5.75 11.93
N LEU A 379 -15.05 4.65 11.31
CA LEU A 379 -15.32 3.40 11.99
C LEU A 379 -14.03 2.63 12.29
N SER A 380 -13.86 2.21 13.55
CA SER A 380 -12.69 1.43 13.99
C SER A 380 -12.89 -0.07 13.71
N LEU A 381 -12.97 -0.42 12.42
CA LEU A 381 -13.09 -1.80 11.96
C LEU A 381 -11.71 -2.47 11.80
N THR A 382 -11.67 -3.79 11.96
CA THR A 382 -10.42 -4.56 11.88
C THR A 382 -10.16 -4.94 10.42
N PRO A 383 -8.97 -4.74 9.85
CA PRO A 383 -8.65 -5.25 8.52
C PRO A 383 -8.37 -6.77 8.58
N LEU A 384 -8.80 -7.47 7.53
CA LEU A 384 -8.40 -8.85 7.24
C LEU A 384 -7.23 -8.83 6.26
N VAL A 385 -6.14 -9.50 6.61
CA VAL A 385 -4.95 -9.62 5.77
C VAL A 385 -4.79 -11.08 5.32
N ILE A 386 -4.91 -11.31 4.02
CA ILE A 386 -4.57 -12.56 3.36
C ILE A 386 -3.05 -12.57 3.17
N VAL A 387 -2.36 -13.53 3.79
CA VAL A 387 -0.90 -13.60 3.75
C VAL A 387 -0.47 -14.49 2.59
N ASP A 388 0.41 -13.96 1.75
CA ASP A 388 0.95 -14.62 0.57
C ASP A 388 2.21 -15.46 0.90
N THR A 389 2.60 -16.35 -0.02
CA THR A 389 3.70 -17.31 0.16
C THR A 389 5.03 -16.60 0.42
N ASN A 390 5.35 -15.53 -0.32
CA ASN A 390 6.61 -14.78 -0.17
C ASN A 390 6.84 -14.25 1.26
N VAL A 391 5.78 -13.72 1.91
CA VAL A 391 5.83 -13.21 3.28
C VAL A 391 6.06 -14.35 4.28
N LEU A 392 5.43 -15.51 4.06
CA LEU A 392 5.61 -16.69 4.92
C LEU A 392 6.97 -17.35 4.74
N VAL A 393 7.54 -17.30 3.53
CA VAL A 393 8.91 -17.74 3.25
C VAL A 393 9.90 -16.90 4.06
N ASP A 394 9.74 -15.57 4.10
CA ASP A 394 10.60 -14.71 4.93
C ASP A 394 10.47 -15.04 6.43
N ALA A 395 9.24 -15.28 6.91
CA ALA A 395 9.01 -15.70 8.29
C ALA A 395 9.69 -17.05 8.60
N LEU A 396 9.60 -18.01 7.68
CA LEU A 396 10.24 -19.31 7.81
C LEU A 396 11.77 -19.19 7.83
N VAL A 397 12.34 -18.37 6.93
CA VAL A 397 13.78 -18.07 6.91
C VAL A 397 14.21 -17.48 8.25
N GLU A 398 13.48 -16.51 8.80
CA GLU A 398 13.79 -15.95 10.11
C GLU A 398 13.80 -17.03 11.20
N ARG A 399 12.77 -17.88 11.26
CA ARG A 399 12.70 -18.98 12.25
C ARG A 399 13.88 -19.93 12.14
N MET A 400 14.37 -20.18 10.93
CA MET A 400 15.56 -21.00 10.70
C MET A 400 16.84 -20.33 11.22
N TYR A 401 17.03 -19.03 10.96
CA TYR A 401 18.15 -18.26 11.52
C TYR A 401 18.14 -18.30 13.05
N GLN A 402 16.97 -18.09 13.67
CA GLN A 402 16.81 -18.19 15.12
C GLN A 402 17.19 -19.58 15.66
N ARG A 403 16.79 -20.65 14.96
CA ARG A 403 17.12 -22.03 15.36
C ARG A 403 18.60 -22.38 15.20
N MET A 404 19.32 -21.69 14.31
CA MET A 404 20.77 -21.83 14.15
C MET A 404 21.56 -20.93 15.12
N ASP A 405 20.90 -20.25 16.06
CA ASP A 405 21.49 -19.20 16.92
C ASP A 405 22.20 -18.08 16.13
N LEU A 406 21.72 -17.83 14.90
CA LEU A 406 22.20 -16.77 14.03
C LEU A 406 21.31 -15.55 14.17
N VAL A 407 21.95 -14.39 14.17
CA VAL A 407 21.23 -13.12 14.13
C VAL A 407 21.10 -12.73 12.66
N LEU A 408 19.89 -12.80 12.11
CA LEU A 408 19.56 -12.33 10.75
C LEU A 408 20.10 -10.91 10.50
N GLU A 409 20.07 -10.09 11.55
CA GLU A 409 20.46 -8.66 11.56
C GLU A 409 21.96 -8.40 11.56
N THR A 410 22.80 -9.43 11.73
CA THR A 410 24.26 -9.29 11.54
C THR A 410 24.66 -9.29 10.07
N ASN A 411 23.77 -9.74 9.17
CA ASN A 411 23.96 -9.59 7.74
C ASN A 411 23.64 -8.15 7.33
N VAL A 412 24.67 -7.45 6.86
CA VAL A 412 24.62 -6.00 6.56
C VAL A 412 23.94 -5.68 5.22
N ASN A 413 23.39 -6.70 4.55
CA ASN A 413 22.59 -6.55 3.33
C ASN A 413 21.09 -6.51 3.69
N ILE A 414 20.64 -5.33 4.11
CA ILE A 414 19.25 -5.04 4.48
C ILE A 414 18.29 -5.14 3.29
N ILE A 415 18.79 -5.06 2.05
CA ILE A 415 18.00 -5.13 0.82
C ILE A 415 17.31 -6.51 0.65
N GLY A 416 17.83 -7.56 1.31
CA GLY A 416 17.36 -8.94 1.14
C GLY A 416 16.49 -9.51 2.27
N ALA A 417 16.42 -8.87 3.44
CA ALA A 417 15.62 -9.34 4.57
C ALA A 417 14.36 -8.47 4.70
N ASN A 418 13.32 -8.76 3.92
CA ASN A 418 12.07 -8.02 4.07
C ASN A 418 11.41 -8.38 5.41
N GLN A 419 11.27 -7.38 6.28
CA GLN A 419 10.74 -7.52 7.63
C GLN A 419 9.21 -7.37 7.68
N PHE A 420 8.53 -7.37 6.53
CA PHE A 420 7.08 -7.15 6.49
C PHE A 420 6.30 -8.19 7.30
N HIS A 421 6.74 -9.45 7.31
CA HIS A 421 6.17 -10.50 8.15
C HIS A 421 6.24 -10.15 9.65
N ARG A 422 7.29 -9.46 10.14
CA ARG A 422 7.39 -8.99 11.53
C ARG A 422 6.37 -7.89 11.82
N ILE A 423 6.17 -6.97 10.87
CA ILE A 423 5.20 -5.87 10.99
C ILE A 423 3.78 -6.43 11.11
N LEU A 424 3.43 -7.40 10.26
CA LEU A 424 2.14 -8.08 10.31
C LEU A 424 1.94 -8.79 11.64
N HIS A 425 2.93 -9.54 12.08
CA HIS A 425 2.88 -10.27 13.34
C HIS A 425 2.71 -9.33 14.55
N HIS A 426 3.49 -8.25 14.61
CA HIS A 426 3.38 -7.23 15.66
C HIS A 426 1.97 -6.62 15.74
N HIS A 427 1.38 -6.25 14.61
CA HIS A 427 0.03 -5.66 14.59
C HIS A 427 -1.08 -6.69 14.85
N ALA A 428 -0.89 -7.95 14.46
CA ALA A 428 -1.80 -9.04 14.80
C ALA A 428 -1.81 -9.30 16.32
N GLN A 429 -0.63 -9.37 16.97
CA GLN A 429 -0.51 -9.49 18.42
C GLN A 429 -1.19 -8.32 19.15
N ALA A 430 -1.07 -7.11 18.60
CA ALA A 430 -1.74 -5.91 19.11
C ALA A 430 -3.25 -5.85 18.80
N LYS A 431 -3.84 -6.89 18.19
CA LYS A 431 -5.26 -6.97 17.76
C LYS A 431 -5.69 -5.82 16.85
N ARG A 432 -4.75 -5.30 16.06
CA ARG A 432 -4.97 -4.20 15.11
C ARG A 432 -5.32 -4.67 13.70
N LEU A 433 -5.08 -5.94 13.41
CA LEU A 433 -5.45 -6.66 12.20
C LEU A 433 -5.70 -8.13 12.53
N VAL A 434 -6.34 -8.85 11.62
CA VAL A 434 -6.39 -10.31 11.63
C VAL A 434 -5.80 -10.87 10.33
N MET A 435 -5.28 -12.09 10.38
CA MET A 435 -4.56 -12.71 9.28
C MET A 435 -5.19 -14.05 8.90
N MET A 436 -5.22 -14.35 7.60
CA MET A 436 -5.60 -15.65 7.08
C MET A 436 -4.59 -16.14 6.05
N ILE A 437 -4.46 -17.46 5.95
CA ILE A 437 -3.59 -18.12 4.96
C ILE A 437 -4.46 -19.03 4.07
N PRO A 438 -4.54 -18.76 2.76
CA PRO A 438 -5.23 -19.62 1.79
C PRO A 438 -4.67 -21.05 1.77
N GLU A 439 -5.49 -22.04 1.38
CA GLU A 439 -5.03 -23.44 1.30
C GLU A 439 -3.95 -23.64 0.23
N ASP A 440 -4.03 -22.94 -0.89
CA ASP A 440 -3.01 -23.04 -1.94
C ASP A 440 -1.65 -22.52 -1.47
N VAL A 441 -1.64 -21.38 -0.77
CA VAL A 441 -0.44 -20.81 -0.11
C VAL A 441 0.14 -21.77 0.95
N ARG A 442 -0.72 -22.44 1.73
CA ARG A 442 -0.27 -23.49 2.68
C ARG A 442 0.42 -24.64 1.96
N GLY A 443 -0.16 -25.09 0.85
CA GLY A 443 0.40 -26.16 0.01
C GLY A 443 1.75 -25.75 -0.59
N GLU A 444 1.82 -24.54 -1.13
CA GLU A 444 3.02 -23.98 -1.74
C GLU A 444 4.17 -23.85 -0.73
N LEU A 445 3.92 -23.28 0.46
CA LEU A 445 4.94 -23.16 1.50
C LEU A 445 5.50 -24.53 1.93
N LYS A 446 4.62 -25.54 2.05
CA LYS A 446 5.04 -26.93 2.35
C LYS A 446 5.89 -27.51 1.24
N GLN A 447 5.55 -27.27 -0.03
CA GLN A 447 6.35 -27.72 -1.16
C GLN A 447 7.70 -26.99 -1.22
N PHE A 448 7.71 -25.69 -0.97
CA PHE A 448 8.93 -24.87 -0.94
C PHE A 448 9.93 -25.37 0.10
N ALA A 449 9.44 -25.79 1.27
CA ALA A 449 10.26 -26.38 2.33
C ALA A 449 10.81 -27.77 1.97
N LYS A 450 10.09 -28.57 1.17
CA LYS A 450 10.52 -29.91 0.72
C LYS A 450 11.56 -29.86 -0.40
N ASP A 451 11.39 -28.93 -1.35
CA ASP A 451 12.25 -28.81 -2.53
C ASP A 451 13.65 -28.24 -2.22
N GLN A 452 13.98 -27.98 -0.94
CA GLN A 452 15.24 -27.38 -0.50
C GLN A 452 15.58 -26.04 -1.19
N ARG A 453 14.58 -25.34 -1.74
CA ARG A 453 14.75 -24.04 -2.43
C ARG A 453 15.33 -22.97 -1.51
N LEU A 454 15.11 -23.11 -0.21
CA LEU A 454 15.62 -22.23 0.84
C LEU A 454 17.15 -22.25 0.99
N LEU A 455 17.84 -23.28 0.48
CA LEU A 455 19.31 -23.43 0.63
C LEU A 455 20.10 -22.22 0.12
N SER A 456 19.66 -21.60 -0.98
CA SER A 456 20.33 -20.42 -1.54
C SER A 456 20.37 -19.26 -0.54
N ARG A 457 19.31 -19.07 0.26
CA ARG A 457 19.19 -18.01 1.26
C ARG A 457 20.15 -18.15 2.45
N PHE A 458 20.79 -19.31 2.60
CA PHE A 458 21.79 -19.58 3.64
C PHE A 458 23.22 -19.73 3.10
N LYS A 459 23.46 -19.62 1.77
CA LYS A 459 24.81 -19.75 1.18
C LYS A 459 25.84 -18.77 1.74
N GLY A 460 25.40 -17.61 2.22
CA GLY A 460 26.26 -16.60 2.85
C GLY A 460 26.35 -16.70 4.38
N ALA A 461 25.58 -17.60 5.01
CA ALA A 461 25.60 -17.77 6.45
C ALA A 461 26.83 -18.60 6.85
N MET A 462 27.71 -18.05 7.69
CA MET A 462 28.89 -18.76 8.21
C MET A 462 28.47 -19.78 9.29
N VAL A 463 27.84 -20.88 8.85
CA VAL A 463 27.29 -21.93 9.72
C VAL A 463 28.04 -23.22 9.50
N ASP A 464 28.29 -23.96 10.58
CA ASP A 464 28.83 -25.31 10.48
C ASP A 464 27.87 -26.24 9.71
N ALA A 465 28.42 -27.06 8.80
CA ALA A 465 27.65 -27.93 7.92
C ALA A 465 26.75 -28.90 8.69
N SER A 466 27.20 -29.38 9.85
CA SER A 466 26.41 -30.30 10.68
C SER A 466 25.19 -29.65 11.33
N THR A 467 25.25 -28.34 11.59
CA THR A 467 24.12 -27.56 12.12
C THR A 467 23.12 -27.29 11.01
N LEU A 468 23.63 -26.91 9.84
CA LEU A 468 22.83 -26.67 8.63
C LEU A 468 22.00 -27.91 8.26
N GLU A 469 22.63 -29.09 8.16
CA GLU A 469 21.96 -30.36 7.85
C GLU A 469 20.88 -30.75 8.87
N LYS A 470 21.12 -30.52 10.18
CA LYS A 470 20.13 -30.80 11.23
C LYS A 470 18.90 -29.89 11.13
N THR A 471 19.09 -28.61 10.81
CA THR A 471 18.00 -27.64 10.67
C THR A 471 17.22 -27.80 9.36
N LEU A 472 17.89 -28.24 8.28
CA LEU A 472 17.32 -28.36 6.94
C LEU A 472 16.72 -29.75 6.64
N ASN A 473 16.81 -30.70 7.57
CA ASN A 473 16.12 -31.97 7.43
C ASN A 473 14.60 -31.73 7.30
N GLU A 474 13.95 -32.40 6.34
CA GLU A 474 12.53 -32.30 6.04
C GLU A 474 11.64 -32.32 7.29
N LYS A 475 11.91 -33.22 8.26
CA LYS A 475 11.10 -33.29 9.49
C LYS A 475 11.21 -32.02 10.33
N ALA A 476 12.41 -31.44 10.42
CA ALA A 476 12.66 -30.20 11.16
C ALA A 476 12.02 -29.00 10.44
N MET A 477 12.12 -28.98 9.11
CA MET A 477 11.53 -27.95 8.25
C MET A 477 10.00 -27.96 8.29
N MET A 478 9.36 -29.13 8.14
CA MET A 478 7.91 -29.25 8.20
C MET A 478 7.36 -28.82 9.57
N LYS A 479 8.08 -29.08 10.66
CA LYS A 479 7.70 -28.58 11.98
C LYS A 479 7.73 -27.04 12.04
N LEU A 480 8.77 -26.41 11.48
CA LEU A 480 8.86 -24.95 11.41
C LEU A 480 7.75 -24.36 10.52
N VAL A 481 7.43 -25.01 9.40
CA VAL A 481 6.31 -24.61 8.53
C VAL A 481 4.99 -24.61 9.32
N GLU A 482 4.67 -25.67 10.06
CA GLU A 482 3.44 -25.71 10.87
C GLU A 482 3.42 -24.65 11.98
N GLU A 483 4.57 -24.35 12.60
CA GLU A 483 4.69 -23.25 13.58
C GLU A 483 4.38 -21.89 12.93
N VAL A 484 4.96 -21.59 11.76
CA VAL A 484 4.72 -20.36 10.99
C VAL A 484 3.26 -20.27 10.55
N LEU A 485 2.70 -21.35 9.98
CA LEU A 485 1.29 -21.38 9.54
C LEU A 485 0.31 -21.14 10.69
N THR A 486 0.62 -21.65 11.89
CA THR A 486 -0.19 -21.43 13.08
C THR A 486 -0.08 -19.99 13.58
N GLU A 487 1.13 -19.42 13.59
CA GLU A 487 1.40 -18.07 14.05
C GLU A 487 0.78 -16.99 13.16
N TYR A 488 0.81 -17.21 11.84
CA TYR A 488 0.35 -16.24 10.85
C TYR A 488 -1.12 -16.40 10.45
N ASN A 489 -1.87 -17.28 11.12
CA ASN A 489 -3.30 -17.51 10.87
C ASN A 489 -4.13 -17.21 12.13
N THR A 490 -4.67 -15.99 12.23
CA THR A 490 -5.45 -15.52 13.39
C THR A 490 -6.95 -15.41 13.12
N TRP A 491 -7.38 -15.62 11.88
CA TRP A 491 -8.78 -15.66 11.45
C TRP A 491 -8.98 -16.76 10.42
N SER A 492 -10.16 -17.37 10.40
CA SER A 492 -10.48 -18.40 9.43
C SER A 492 -11.93 -18.23 8.95
N PRO A 493 -12.17 -18.29 7.62
CA PRO A 493 -13.50 -18.17 7.07
C PRO A 493 -14.35 -19.40 7.41
N SER A 494 -15.67 -19.22 7.48
CA SER A 494 -16.58 -20.37 7.54
C SER A 494 -16.68 -21.04 6.17
N SER A 495 -17.12 -22.32 6.14
CA SER A 495 -17.34 -23.03 4.87
C SER A 495 -18.36 -22.31 3.97
N GLU A 496 -19.37 -21.65 4.56
CA GLU A 496 -20.35 -20.84 3.83
C GLU A 496 -19.70 -19.62 3.15
N MET A 497 -18.75 -18.96 3.82
CA MET A 497 -18.01 -17.84 3.23
C MET A 497 -17.15 -18.27 2.04
N LEU A 498 -16.66 -19.52 2.02
CA LEU A 498 -15.83 -20.05 0.93
C LEU A 498 -16.64 -20.67 -0.22
N ALA A 499 -17.87 -21.13 0.03
CA ALA A 499 -18.67 -21.87 -0.95
C ALA A 499 -19.02 -21.10 -2.24
N GLY A 500 -18.84 -19.77 -2.24
CA GLY A 500 -19.12 -18.90 -3.38
C GLY A 500 -17.89 -18.38 -4.14
N VAL A 501 -16.68 -18.82 -3.79
CA VAL A 501 -15.47 -18.38 -4.52
C VAL A 501 -15.55 -18.89 -5.95
N PRO A 502 -15.50 -18.01 -6.97
CA PRO A 502 -15.62 -18.43 -8.36
C PRO A 502 -14.32 -19.06 -8.85
N GLU A 503 -14.42 -20.21 -9.54
CA GLU A 503 -13.29 -20.88 -10.21
C GLU A 503 -12.71 -20.03 -11.36
N THR A 504 -13.55 -19.23 -12.02
CA THR A 504 -13.14 -18.33 -13.10
C THR A 504 -13.86 -16.99 -12.99
N SER A 505 -13.22 -15.93 -13.47
CA SER A 505 -13.79 -14.58 -13.45
C SER A 505 -13.47 -13.86 -14.76
N GLU A 506 -14.51 -13.61 -15.56
CA GLU A 506 -14.40 -12.84 -16.81
C GLU A 506 -13.94 -11.40 -16.53
N ASP A 507 -14.36 -10.83 -15.41
CA ASP A 507 -13.93 -9.49 -15.01
C ASP A 507 -12.44 -9.44 -14.66
N LEU A 508 -11.94 -10.46 -13.94
CA LEU A 508 -10.50 -10.59 -13.67
C LEU A 508 -9.71 -10.78 -14.97
N ASN A 509 -10.17 -11.64 -15.87
CA ASN A 509 -9.50 -11.85 -17.16
C ASN A 509 -9.42 -10.55 -17.98
N THR A 510 -10.53 -9.82 -18.07
CA THR A 510 -10.61 -8.53 -18.77
C THR A 510 -9.67 -7.50 -18.11
N PHE A 511 -9.62 -7.48 -16.79
CA PHE A 511 -8.71 -6.62 -16.04
C PHE A 511 -7.24 -6.93 -16.37
N LEU A 512 -6.84 -8.20 -16.35
CA LEU A 512 -5.47 -8.60 -16.64
C LEU A 512 -5.06 -8.24 -18.06
N ILE A 513 -5.91 -8.53 -19.05
CA ILE A 513 -5.67 -8.17 -20.46
C ILE A 513 -5.52 -6.66 -20.62
N ARG A 514 -6.32 -5.86 -19.91
CA ARG A 514 -6.24 -4.39 -19.96
C ARG A 514 -4.92 -3.84 -19.41
N HIS A 515 -4.25 -4.56 -18.51
CA HIS A 515 -2.98 -4.17 -17.90
C HIS A 515 -1.79 -4.99 -18.45
N SER A 516 -1.93 -5.58 -19.64
CA SER A 516 -0.90 -6.44 -20.23
C SER A 516 0.44 -5.71 -20.42
N ASP A 517 0.41 -4.41 -20.70
CA ASP A 517 1.61 -3.56 -20.81
C ASP A 517 2.44 -3.53 -19.51
N VAL A 518 1.78 -3.51 -18.36
CA VAL A 518 2.44 -3.56 -17.05
C VAL A 518 3.04 -4.94 -16.80
N PHE A 519 2.33 -6.01 -17.17
CA PHE A 519 2.79 -7.39 -16.98
C PHE A 519 3.85 -7.83 -18.00
N GLU A 520 3.88 -7.24 -19.20
CA GLU A 520 4.94 -7.45 -20.20
C GLU A 520 6.29 -6.97 -19.64
N GLU A 521 6.35 -5.78 -19.03
CA GLU A 521 7.57 -5.30 -18.37
C GLU A 521 8.05 -6.23 -17.25
N LEU A 522 7.10 -6.81 -16.48
CA LEU A 522 7.40 -7.77 -15.43
C LEU A 522 7.90 -9.11 -16.01
N THR A 523 7.35 -9.53 -17.15
CA THR A 523 7.73 -10.77 -17.86
C THR A 523 9.16 -10.70 -18.37
N GLU A 524 9.55 -9.59 -19.01
CA GLU A 524 10.93 -9.38 -19.47
C GLU A 524 11.92 -9.54 -18.30
N LEU A 525 11.56 -9.03 -17.12
CA LEU A 525 12.46 -8.96 -15.98
C LEU A 525 12.54 -10.25 -15.17
N LYS A 526 11.41 -10.92 -14.91
CA LYS A 526 11.41 -12.26 -14.31
C LYS A 526 12.07 -13.28 -15.25
N GLY A 527 12.00 -13.08 -16.57
CA GLY A 527 12.71 -13.91 -17.57
C GLY A 527 14.24 -13.90 -17.43
N TYR A 528 14.84 -12.82 -16.91
CA TYR A 528 16.29 -12.81 -16.61
C TYR A 528 16.65 -13.62 -15.35
N ARG A 529 15.68 -13.96 -14.50
CA ARG A 529 15.87 -14.68 -13.23
C ARG A 529 15.68 -16.21 -13.36
N GLY A 530 15.08 -16.70 -14.44
CA GLY A 530 14.90 -18.12 -14.70
C GLY A 530 13.59 -18.47 -15.39
N ILE A 531 13.18 -19.75 -15.27
CA ILE A 531 11.90 -20.23 -15.80
C ILE A 531 10.78 -19.56 -15.02
N THR A 532 9.83 -18.97 -15.76
CA THR A 532 8.66 -18.30 -15.20
C THR A 532 7.41 -19.11 -15.50
N TYR A 533 6.55 -19.28 -14.49
CA TYR A 533 5.23 -19.86 -14.68
C TYR A 533 4.26 -18.72 -14.95
N ARG A 534 3.38 -18.88 -15.94
CA ARG A 534 2.46 -17.84 -16.41
C ARG A 534 1.11 -18.49 -16.71
N THR A 535 0.06 -17.69 -16.62
CA THR A 535 -1.27 -18.14 -17.00
C THR A 535 -1.53 -17.75 -18.46
N GLU A 536 -2.19 -18.64 -19.21
CA GLU A 536 -2.55 -18.38 -20.60
C GLU A 536 -3.96 -17.79 -20.67
N LEU A 537 -4.07 -16.54 -21.12
CA LEU A 537 -5.34 -15.85 -21.35
C LEU A 537 -5.40 -15.41 -22.82
N GLU A 538 -6.43 -15.85 -23.55
CA GLU A 538 -6.63 -15.55 -24.98
C GLU A 538 -5.38 -15.82 -25.86
N GLY A 539 -4.65 -16.90 -25.58
CA GLY A 539 -3.42 -17.26 -26.31
C GLY A 539 -2.20 -16.40 -25.96
N ARG A 540 -2.26 -15.61 -24.88
CA ARG A 540 -1.16 -14.80 -24.36
C ARG A 540 -0.76 -15.28 -22.97
N GLU A 541 0.53 -15.48 -22.76
CA GLU A 541 1.09 -15.77 -21.45
C GLU A 541 1.22 -14.48 -20.64
N ILE A 542 0.46 -14.36 -19.55
CA ILE A 542 0.38 -13.17 -18.72
C ILE A 542 0.51 -13.53 -17.25
N TYR A 543 1.01 -12.60 -16.44
CA TYR A 543 0.94 -12.69 -14.98
C TYR A 543 -0.47 -12.29 -14.51
N PRO A 544 -0.95 -12.85 -13.39
CA PRO A 544 -0.19 -13.59 -12.38
C PRO A 544 -0.19 -15.12 -12.58
N GLU A 545 0.48 -15.87 -11.69
CA GLU A 545 0.48 -17.34 -11.69
C GLU A 545 -0.89 -17.92 -11.27
N SER A 546 -1.10 -19.23 -11.43
CA SER A 546 -2.40 -19.85 -11.10
C SER A 546 -2.75 -19.67 -9.62
N THR A 547 -1.80 -19.86 -8.73
CA THR A 547 -1.97 -19.70 -7.28
C THR A 547 -2.38 -18.27 -6.93
N ASP A 548 -1.74 -17.28 -7.56
CA ASP A 548 -2.07 -15.87 -7.37
C ASP A 548 -3.47 -15.54 -7.88
N LEU A 549 -3.90 -16.10 -9.02
CA LEU A 549 -5.27 -15.94 -9.51
C LEU A 549 -6.30 -16.42 -8.48
N ASP A 550 -6.01 -17.49 -7.77
CA ASP A 550 -6.87 -18.00 -6.71
C ASP A 550 -6.91 -17.05 -5.51
N VAL A 551 -5.78 -16.44 -5.16
CA VAL A 551 -5.72 -15.35 -4.15
C VAL A 551 -6.53 -14.12 -4.61
N TYR A 552 -6.45 -13.72 -5.88
CA TYR A 552 -7.26 -12.63 -6.45
C TYR A 552 -8.77 -12.92 -6.31
N ARG A 553 -9.19 -14.13 -6.71
CA ARG A 553 -10.60 -14.56 -6.67
C ARG A 553 -11.10 -14.62 -5.23
N LEU A 554 -10.31 -15.20 -4.33
CA LEU A 554 -10.61 -15.27 -2.90
C LEU A 554 -10.73 -13.87 -2.28
N ALA A 555 -9.77 -13.00 -2.51
CA ALA A 555 -9.77 -11.64 -1.97
C ALA A 555 -10.97 -10.82 -2.48
N THR A 556 -11.27 -10.93 -3.78
CA THR A 556 -12.43 -10.28 -4.40
C THR A 556 -13.74 -10.79 -3.81
N HIS A 557 -13.87 -12.12 -3.67
CA HIS A 557 -15.04 -12.76 -3.09
C HIS A 557 -15.25 -12.33 -1.63
N LEU A 558 -14.22 -12.42 -0.80
CA LEU A 558 -14.29 -11.99 0.60
C LEU A 558 -14.61 -10.49 0.74
N ALA A 559 -14.07 -9.65 -0.14
CA ALA A 559 -14.40 -8.22 -0.16
C ALA A 559 -15.88 -7.97 -0.54
N SER A 560 -16.48 -8.83 -1.38
CA SER A 560 -17.90 -8.73 -1.75
C SER A 560 -18.86 -9.12 -0.62
N LEU A 561 -18.38 -9.84 0.40
CA LEU A 561 -19.20 -10.28 1.52
C LEU A 561 -19.25 -9.26 2.67
N PRO A 562 -20.35 -9.22 3.44
CA PRO A 562 -20.47 -8.43 4.66
C PRO A 562 -19.78 -9.13 5.87
N LEU A 563 -18.46 -9.26 5.85
CA LEU A 563 -17.70 -10.02 6.84
C LEU A 563 -17.85 -9.48 8.29
N PRO A 564 -17.99 -10.31 9.33
CA PRO A 564 -18.24 -9.82 10.69
C PRO A 564 -17.04 -9.04 11.27
N ASN A 565 -17.26 -7.79 11.69
CA ASN A 565 -16.25 -6.89 12.29
C ASN A 565 -15.01 -6.59 11.42
N ILE A 566 -15.06 -6.93 10.14
CA ILE A 566 -14.00 -6.63 9.17
C ILE A 566 -14.35 -5.36 8.38
N GLY A 567 -13.38 -4.46 8.26
CA GLY A 567 -13.52 -3.18 7.56
C GLY A 567 -12.93 -3.14 6.16
N ALA A 568 -11.91 -3.97 5.90
CA ALA A 568 -11.23 -4.07 4.61
C ALA A 568 -10.59 -5.45 4.46
N VAL A 569 -10.44 -5.90 3.23
CA VAL A 569 -9.65 -7.07 2.86
C VAL A 569 -8.36 -6.59 2.20
N LEU A 570 -7.23 -7.14 2.62
CA LEU A 570 -5.91 -6.85 2.07
C LEU A 570 -5.18 -8.13 1.70
N VAL A 571 -4.36 -8.08 0.66
CA VAL A 571 -3.36 -9.11 0.36
C VAL A 571 -1.98 -8.59 0.78
N ALA A 572 -1.32 -9.32 1.67
CA ALA A 572 0.03 -9.03 2.11
C ALA A 572 1.03 -9.75 1.20
N THR A 573 1.62 -9.00 0.27
CA THR A 573 2.55 -9.53 -0.74
C THR A 573 3.51 -8.44 -1.21
N MET A 574 4.70 -8.84 -1.59
CA MET A 574 5.70 -8.00 -2.26
C MET A 574 5.75 -8.22 -3.78
N ASP A 575 5.00 -9.19 -4.29
CA ASP A 575 5.15 -9.62 -5.67
C ASP A 575 4.63 -8.55 -6.62
N GLY A 576 5.37 -8.36 -7.72
CA GLY A 576 5.05 -7.36 -8.74
C GLY A 576 3.65 -7.57 -9.33
N ASP A 577 3.19 -8.82 -9.33
CA ASP A 577 1.91 -9.28 -9.86
C ASP A 577 0.70 -8.63 -9.17
N PHE A 578 0.88 -8.23 -7.92
CA PHE A 578 -0.09 -7.45 -7.15
C PHE A 578 0.37 -5.99 -7.01
N THR A 579 1.63 -5.76 -6.66
CA THR A 579 2.10 -4.44 -6.22
C THR A 579 2.21 -3.42 -7.35
N LEU A 580 2.35 -3.85 -8.62
CA LEU A 580 2.37 -2.96 -9.77
C LEU A 580 0.99 -2.39 -10.11
N VAL A 581 -0.09 -3.11 -9.80
CA VAL A 581 -1.48 -2.71 -10.10
C VAL A 581 -2.34 -2.51 -8.86
N ASP A 582 -1.72 -2.46 -7.67
CA ASP A 582 -2.34 -2.34 -6.34
C ASP A 582 -3.56 -1.42 -6.28
N ARG A 583 -3.47 -0.21 -6.85
CA ARG A 583 -4.55 0.76 -6.84
C ARG A 583 -5.67 0.46 -7.83
N ALA A 584 -5.34 -0.10 -8.98
CA ALA A 584 -6.34 -0.53 -9.95
C ALA A 584 -7.14 -1.73 -9.42
N ILE A 585 -6.47 -2.64 -8.68
CA ILE A 585 -7.13 -3.73 -7.94
C ILE A 585 -8.09 -3.17 -6.91
N GLU A 586 -7.61 -2.21 -6.10
CA GLU A 586 -8.41 -1.57 -5.06
C GLU A 586 -9.69 -0.95 -5.66
N GLU A 587 -9.57 -0.17 -6.72
CA GLU A 587 -10.72 0.46 -7.37
C GLU A 587 -11.70 -0.56 -7.98
N ARG A 588 -11.19 -1.63 -8.62
CA ARG A 588 -12.01 -2.59 -9.36
C ARG A 588 -12.65 -3.68 -8.49
N PHE A 589 -11.87 -4.29 -7.59
CA PHE A 589 -12.24 -5.51 -6.87
C PHE A 589 -12.54 -5.29 -5.39
N GLY A 590 -12.24 -4.10 -4.85
CA GLY A 590 -12.64 -3.74 -3.49
C GLY A 590 -11.71 -4.25 -2.38
N PHE A 591 -10.61 -4.91 -2.71
CA PHE A 591 -9.54 -5.29 -1.78
C PHE A 591 -8.24 -4.54 -2.09
N SER A 592 -7.38 -4.35 -1.09
CA SER A 592 -6.14 -3.58 -1.25
C SER A 592 -4.90 -4.47 -1.12
N VAL A 593 -3.73 -3.96 -1.48
CA VAL A 593 -2.44 -4.68 -1.35
C VAL A 593 -1.58 -3.98 -0.31
N ALA A 594 -0.96 -4.75 0.57
CA ALA A 594 0.01 -4.27 1.54
C ALA A 594 1.37 -4.96 1.31
N LYS A 595 2.40 -4.17 1.05
CA LYS A 595 3.77 -4.65 0.80
C LYS A 595 4.78 -4.25 1.88
N ASN A 596 4.40 -3.27 2.71
CA ASN A 596 5.17 -2.75 3.83
C ASN A 596 4.26 -2.04 4.84
N HIS A 597 4.84 -1.56 5.93
CA HIS A 597 4.10 -0.81 6.97
C HIS A 597 3.36 0.40 6.42
N ARG A 598 3.96 1.15 5.48
CA ARG A 598 3.33 2.33 4.90
C ARG A 598 2.02 1.99 4.19
N SER A 599 2.01 0.94 3.36
CA SER A 599 0.79 0.50 2.69
C SER A 599 -0.25 -0.11 3.65
N LEU A 600 0.19 -0.66 4.78
CA LEU A 600 -0.67 -1.27 5.80
C LEU A 600 -1.28 -0.23 6.76
N LYS A 601 -0.52 0.80 7.12
CA LYS A 601 -0.84 1.78 8.17
C LYS A 601 -2.22 2.44 8.04
N PRO A 602 -2.68 2.87 6.83
CA PRO A 602 -4.01 3.47 6.67
C PRO A 602 -5.17 2.54 7.08
N TRP A 603 -4.94 1.23 7.06
CA TRP A 603 -5.96 0.21 7.30
C TRP A 603 -5.99 -0.28 8.75
N LEU A 604 -4.93 -0.02 9.51
CA LEU A 604 -4.81 -0.54 10.86
C LEU A 604 -5.89 0.06 11.75
N LYS A 605 -6.53 -0.81 12.53
CA LYS A 605 -7.48 -0.38 13.55
C LYS A 605 -6.85 0.67 14.45
N ARG A 606 -7.54 1.81 14.60
CA ARG A 606 -7.12 2.91 15.48
C ARG A 606 -7.14 2.44 16.92
N GLN A 607 -6.07 2.73 17.67
CA GLN A 607 -6.08 2.52 19.11
C GLN A 607 -7.08 3.49 19.74
N SER A 608 -8.01 2.96 20.53
CA SER A 608 -8.77 3.77 21.46
C SER A 608 -7.79 4.28 22.53
N ASN A 609 -7.44 5.56 22.48
CA ASN A 609 -6.79 6.21 23.62
C ASN A 609 -7.78 6.41 24.75
#